data_AF-A0A1I6SGY5-F1
#
_entry.id   AF-A0A1I6SGY5-F1
#
_cell.length_a   1.000
_cell.length_b   1.000
_cell.length_c   1.000
_cell.angle_alpha   90.00
_cell.angle_beta   90.00
_cell.angle_gamma   90.00
#
_symmetry.space_group_name_H-M   'P 1'
#
loop_
_entity.id
_entity.type
_entity.pdbx_description
1 polymer ?
#
loop_
_entity_poly.entity_id
_entity_poly.type
_entity_poly.pdbx_seq_one_letter_code
_entity_poly.pdbx_strand_id
1 'polypeptide(L)'
;MEKMTQLLEVSYVRDHQTGNFFVTLLRQDYRTGRQIVVLPGAFFHILPQVNHLSISNLIDITVTQAIDLGFIIDQEPVEAIA
;
A
#
# COMPACT_ATOMS: atom_id res chain seq x y z
N MET A 1 -8.61 15.44 19.76
CA MET A 1 -8.51 15.68 18.30
C MET A 1 -8.23 14.31 17.69
N GLU A 2 -9.26 13.60 17.22
CA GLU A 2 -9.07 12.34 16.52
C GLU A 2 -8.27 12.60 15.24
N LYS A 3 -7.08 12.01 15.13
CA LYS A 3 -6.39 11.94 13.84
C LYS A 3 -7.24 11.01 12.98
N MET A 4 -7.95 11.55 11.99
CA MET A 4 -8.48 10.69 10.93
C MET A 4 -7.29 10.00 10.26
N THR A 5 -7.24 8.67 10.37
CA THR A 5 -6.27 7.87 9.65
C THR A 5 -6.68 7.86 8.19
N GLN A 6 -5.98 8.63 7.37
CA GLN A 6 -6.15 8.55 5.92
C GLN A 6 -5.76 7.15 5.46
N LEU A 7 -6.67 6.51 4.72
CA LEU A 7 -6.46 5.21 4.10
C LEU A 7 -6.13 5.39 2.62
N LEU A 8 -5.24 4.54 2.13
CA LEU A 8 -4.81 4.45 0.75
C LEU A 8 -5.10 3.04 0.24
N GLU A 9 -5.60 2.94 -0.98
CA GLU A 9 -5.86 1.64 -1.60
C GLU A 9 -4.61 1.16 -2.35
N VAL A 10 -4.21 -0.09 -2.07
CA VAL A 10 -3.12 -0.75 -2.78
C VAL A 10 -3.57 -2.10 -3.31
N SER A 11 -3.10 -2.44 -4.51
CA SER A 11 -3.14 -3.83 -4.96
C SER A 11 -1.79 -4.49 -4.74
N TYR A 12 -1.79 -5.80 -4.47
CA TYR A 12 -0.56 -6.57 -4.46
C TYR A 12 -0.73 -7.91 -5.18
N VAL A 13 0.38 -8.42 -5.68
CA VAL A 13 0.50 -9.78 -6.21
C VAL A 13 1.85 -10.38 -5.84
N ARG A 14 1.83 -11.64 -5.40
CA ARG A 14 3.02 -12.43 -5.13
C ARG A 14 3.56 -12.97 -6.46
N ASP A 15 4.80 -12.65 -6.75
CA ASP A 15 5.53 -13.25 -7.86
C ASP A 15 5.79 -14.72 -7.60
N HIS A 16 5.38 -15.59 -8.52
CA HIS A 16 5.59 -17.03 -8.39
C HIS A 16 7.06 -17.42 -8.62
N GLN A 17 7.85 -16.60 -9.31
CA GLN A 17 9.25 -16.91 -9.59
C GLN A 17 10.16 -16.58 -8.41
N THR A 18 10.03 -15.36 -7.86
CA THR A 18 10.89 -14.89 -6.77
C THR A 18 10.26 -15.00 -5.40
N GLY A 19 8.94 -15.16 -5.32
CA GLY A 19 8.19 -15.14 -4.07
C GLY A 19 7.96 -13.75 -3.50
N ASN A 20 8.51 -12.69 -4.10
CA ASN A 20 8.36 -11.30 -3.68
C ASN A 20 6.96 -10.75 -4.00
N PHE A 21 6.61 -9.63 -3.39
CA PHE A 21 5.33 -8.96 -3.64
C PHE A 21 5.53 -7.73 -4.51
N PHE A 22 4.84 -7.69 -5.65
CA PHE A 22 4.61 -6.45 -6.39
C PHE A 22 3.45 -5.71 -5.72
N VAL A 23 3.71 -4.53 -5.18
CA VAL A 23 2.68 -3.69 -4.54
C VAL A 23 2.49 -2.45 -5.39
N THR A 24 1.25 -2.15 -5.76
CA THR A 24 0.90 -1.01 -6.60
C THR A 24 -0.01 -0.08 -5.81
N LEU A 25 0.43 1.16 -5.62
CA LEU A 25 -0.40 2.21 -5.06
C LEU A 25 -1.38 2.72 -6.11
N LEU A 26 -2.67 2.62 -5.80
CA LEU A 26 -3.72 3.06 -6.70
C LEU A 26 -4.03 4.54 -6.42
N ARG A 27 -3.87 5.38 -7.44
CA ARG A 27 -4.44 6.74 -7.44
C ARG A 27 -5.81 6.70 -8.11
N GLN A 28 -6.69 7.62 -7.74
CA GLN A 28 -8.01 7.82 -8.38
C GLN A 28 -7.93 8.00 -9.91
N ASP A 29 -6.77 8.36 -10.46
CA ASP A 29 -6.57 8.54 -11.89
C ASP A 29 -6.16 7.27 -12.66
N TYR A 30 -5.89 6.14 -11.96
CA TYR A 30 -5.56 4.80 -12.50
C TYR A 30 -4.45 4.71 -13.58
N ARG A 31 -3.84 5.83 -13.99
CA ARG A 31 -2.99 5.92 -15.18
C ARG A 31 -1.50 5.77 -14.89
N THR A 32 -1.09 5.96 -13.64
CA THR A 32 0.30 5.82 -13.20
C THR A 32 0.36 5.21 -11.81
N GLY A 33 0.01 3.91 -11.71
CA GLY A 33 0.23 3.16 -10.48
C GLY A 33 1.72 3.14 -10.16
N ARG A 34 2.12 3.75 -9.04
CA ARG A 34 3.50 3.61 -8.53
C ARG A 34 3.60 2.16 -8.04
N GLN A 35 4.53 1.39 -8.58
CA GLN A 35 4.76 0.00 -8.18
C GLN A 35 6.13 -0.15 -7.53
N ILE A 36 6.18 -0.99 -6.50
CA ILE A 36 7.40 -1.37 -5.79
C ILE A 36 7.44 -2.90 -5.64
N VAL A 37 8.63 -3.44 -5.41
CA VAL A 37 8.84 -4.86 -5.09
C VAL A 37 9.26 -4.97 -3.62
N VAL A 38 8.53 -5.79 -2.86
CA VAL A 38 8.72 -5.95 -1.41
C VAL A 38 9.05 -7.40 -1.10
N LEU A 39 10.08 -7.61 -0.28
CA LEU A 39 10.44 -8.95 0.19
C LEU A 39 9.34 -9.50 1.12
N PRO A 40 9.08 -10.82 1.14
CA PRO A 40 7.99 -11.40 1.94
C PRO A 40 8.04 -11.03 3.42
N GLY A 41 9.23 -11.05 4.03
CA GLY A 41 9.40 -10.69 5.44
C GLY A 41 8.99 -9.24 5.73
N ALA A 42 9.43 -8.31 4.89
CA ALA A 42 9.05 -6.90 5.03
C ALA A 42 7.55 -6.70 4.75
N PHE A 43 7.01 -7.37 3.72
CA PHE A 43 5.60 -7.29 3.35
C PHE A 43 4.68 -7.68 4.52
N PHE A 44 4.90 -8.85 5.12
CA PHE A 44 4.07 -9.30 6.24
C PHE A 44 4.35 -8.56 7.55
N HIS A 45 5.54 -7.98 7.71
CA HIS A 45 5.83 -7.13 8.86
C HIS A 45 5.04 -5.81 8.80
N ILE A 46 4.99 -5.19 7.62
CA ILE A 46 4.30 -3.91 7.41
C ILE A 46 2.78 -4.11 7.29
N LEU A 47 2.36 -5.21 6.69
CA LEU A 47 0.95 -5.57 6.44
C LEU A 47 0.56 -6.86 7.20
N PRO A 48 0.60 -6.86 8.55
CA PRO A 48 0.35 -8.06 9.34
C PRO A 48 -1.08 -8.57 9.24
N GLN A 49 -2.02 -7.75 8.73
CA GLN A 49 -3.40 -8.14 8.49
C GLN A 49 -3.57 -9.03 7.24
N VAL A 50 -2.55 -9.12 6.38
CA VAL A 50 -2.61 -9.93 5.16
C VAL A 50 -2.32 -11.40 5.50
N ASN A 51 -3.21 -12.31 5.08
CA ASN A 51 -2.99 -13.74 5.21
C ASN A 51 -1.73 -14.17 4.42
N HIS A 52 -0.84 -14.93 5.06
CA HIS A 52 0.40 -15.45 4.44
C HIS A 52 0.18 -16.34 3.21
N LEU A 53 -1.01 -16.93 3.08
CA LEU A 53 -1.41 -17.72 1.91
C LEU A 53 -1.98 -16.86 0.77
N SER A 54 -2.17 -15.56 1.00
CA SER A 54 -2.69 -14.66 -0.01
C SER A 54 -1.68 -14.47 -1.15
N ILE A 55 -2.16 -14.69 -2.38
CA ILE A 55 -1.37 -14.53 -3.59
C ILE A 55 -1.58 -13.12 -4.17
N SER A 56 -2.80 -12.61 -4.17
CA SER A 56 -3.10 -11.25 -4.66
C SER A 56 -4.35 -10.72 -4.01
N ASN A 57 -4.39 -9.42 -3.72
CA ASN A 57 -5.61 -8.76 -3.26
C ASN A 57 -5.53 -7.24 -3.46
N LEU A 58 -6.67 -6.59 -3.22
CA LEU A 58 -6.82 -5.16 -3.02
C LEU A 58 -7.06 -4.91 -1.52
N ILE A 59 -6.32 -3.99 -0.92
CA ILE A 59 -6.45 -3.68 0.51
C ILE A 59 -6.32 -2.19 0.77
N ASP A 60 -6.97 -1.73 1.82
CA ASP A 60 -6.71 -0.42 2.41
C ASP A 60 -5.53 -0.51 3.37
N ILE A 61 -4.63 0.46 3.27
CA ILE A 61 -3.49 0.62 4.16
C ILE A 61 -3.41 2.05 4.67
N THR A 62 -2.78 2.22 5.82
CA THR A 62 -2.51 3.56 6.36
C THR A 62 -1.42 4.26 5.55
N VAL A 63 -1.38 5.59 5.61
CA VAL A 63 -0.28 6.38 5.05
C VAL A 63 1.08 5.93 5.60
N THR A 64 1.15 5.59 6.89
CA THR A 64 2.39 5.06 7.50
C THR A 64 2.83 3.77 6.86
N GLN A 65 1.92 2.81 6.68
CA GLN A 65 2.23 1.54 5.99
C GLN A 65 2.68 1.77 4.55
N ALA A 66 2.09 2.74 3.84
CA ALA A 66 2.52 3.07 2.47
C ALA A 66 3.95 3.62 2.45
N ILE A 67 4.31 4.48 3.41
CA ILE A 67 5.67 5.01 3.57
C ILE A 67 6.64 3.89 3.94
N ASP A 68 6.28 3.01 4.87
CA ASP A 68 7.12 1.88 5.31
C ASP A 68 7.36 0.89 4.16
N LEU A 69 6.39 0.73 3.24
CA LEU A 69 6.57 -0.03 2.01
C LEU A 69 7.54 0.65 1.03
N GLY A 70 7.77 1.96 1.17
CA GLY A 70 8.68 2.74 0.34
C GLY A 70 7.99 3.65 -0.68
N PHE A 71 6.67 3.86 -0.57
CA PHE A 71 5.98 4.85 -1.38
C PHE A 71 6.26 6.27 -0.88
N ILE A 72 6.52 7.18 -1.83
CA ILE A 72 6.50 8.61 -1.56
C ILE A 72 5.04 9.05 -1.67
N ILE A 73 4.47 9.50 -0.55
CA ILE A 73 3.11 10.03 -0.47
C ILE A 73 3.20 11.55 -0.43
N ASP A 74 2.81 12.19 -1.53
CA ASP A 74 2.65 13.63 -1.59
C ASP A 74 1.38 13.96 -0.79
N GLN A 75 1.52 14.55 0.41
CA GLN A 75 0.37 15.06 1.14
C GLN A 75 -0.16 16.27 0.37
N GLU A 76 -1.17 16.07 -0.49
CA GLU A 76 -1.99 17.21 -0.89
C GLU A 76 -2.65 17.75 0.39
N PRO A 77 -2.57 19.07 0.64
CA PRO A 77 -3.23 19.66 1.78
C PRO A 77 -4.70 19.29 1.65
N VAL A 78 -5.22 18.56 2.64
CA VAL A 78 -6.65 18.33 2.79
C VAL A 78 -7.28 19.72 2.79
N GLU A 79 -7.94 20.09 1.70
CA GLU A 79 -8.81 21.26 1.70
C GLU A 79 -9.83 20.99 2.79
N ALA A 80 -9.64 21.67 3.91
CA ALA A 80 -10.60 21.72 4.99
C ALA A 80 -11.89 22.25 4.36
N ILE A 81 -12.84 21.35 4.14
CA ILE A 81 -14.19 21.70 3.75
C ILE A 81 -14.74 22.53 4.92
N ALA A 82 -14.82 23.85 4.70
CA ALA A 82 -15.35 24.84 5.63
C ALA A 82 -16.87 24.72 5.77
#